data_AF-A0A948PTE7-F1
#
_entry.id   AF-A0A948PTE7-F1
#
_cell.length_a   1.000
_cell.length_b   1.000
_cell.length_c   1.000
_cell.angle_alpha   90.00
_cell.angle_beta   90.00
_cell.angle_gamma   90.00
#
_symmetry.space_group_name_H-M   'P 1'
#
loop_
_entity.id
_entity.type
_entity.pdbx_description
1 polymer ?
#
loop_
_entity_poly.entity_id
_entity_poly.type
_entity_poly.pdbx_seq_one_letter_code
_entity_poly.pdbx_strand_id
1 'polypeptide(L)' 'MTNIKQIKKERLKKLENIKKAGIDPYPAKTNRTIVCNKAVEEFEELSKDGKELVLVGRLRTIREHGRSTFAN' A
#
# COMPACT_ATOMS: atom_id res chain seq x y z
N MET A 1 -15.93 15.61 16.88
CA MET A 1 -16.42 14.52 16.00
C MET A 1 -15.93 14.76 14.59
N THR A 2 -15.13 13.86 14.04
CA THR A 2 -14.62 14.00 12.67
C THR A 2 -15.79 13.88 11.69
N ASN A 3 -16.03 14.92 10.89
CA ASN A 3 -17.16 14.94 9.97
C ASN A 3 -16.91 14.00 8.79
N ILE A 4 -17.71 12.94 8.67
CA ILE A 4 -17.60 11.94 7.59
C ILE A 4 -17.65 12.60 6.20
N LYS A 5 -18.43 13.67 6.04
CA LYS A 5 -18.49 14.42 4.77
C LYS A 5 -17.14 15.04 4.41
N GLN A 6 -16.41 15.57 5.40
CA GLN A 6 -15.08 16.16 5.18
C GLN A 6 -14.04 15.08 4.83
N ILE A 7 -14.05 13.95 5.53
CA ILE A 7 -13.16 12.81 5.21
C ILE A 7 -13.41 12.32 3.78
N LYS A 8 -14.69 12.18 3.38
CA LYS A 8 -15.06 11.77 2.02
C LYS A 8 -14.54 12.76 0.98
N LYS A 9 -14.74 14.07 1.21
CA LYS A 9 -14.26 15.13 0.32
C LYS A 9 -12.73 15.04 0.12
N GLU A 10 -11.98 14.82 1.19
CA GLU A 10 -10.52 14.70 1.13
C GLU A 10 -10.08 13.44 0.37
N ARG A 11 -10.75 12.30 0.58
CA ARG A 11 -10.46 11.06 -0.16
C ARG A 11 -10.74 11.19 -1.66
N LEU A 12 -11.82 11.88 -2.03
CA LEU A 12 -12.12 12.18 -3.44
C LEU A 12 -11.07 13.09 -4.07
N LYS A 13 -10.58 14.11 -3.34
CA LYS A 13 -9.48 14.96 -3.81
C LYS A 13 -8.21 14.14 -4.07
N LYS A 14 -7.86 13.22 -3.17
CA LYS A 14 -6.71 12.30 -3.35
C LYS A 14 -6.89 11.39 -4.56
N LEU A 15 -8.09 10.85 -4.78
CA LEU A 15 -8.41 10.03 -5.95
C LEU A 15 -8.17 10.80 -7.26
N GLU A 16 -8.63 12.04 -7.34
CA GLU A 16 -8.42 12.87 -8.53
C GLU A 16 -6.93 13.18 -8.77
N ASN A 17 -6.14 13.37 -7.71
CA ASN A 17 -4.69 13.55 -7.84
C ASN A 17 -4.00 12.29 -8.39
N ILE A 18 -4.41 11.10 -7.95
CA ILE A 18 -3.86 9.82 -8.46
C ILE A 18 -4.16 9.68 -9.97
N LYS A 19 -5.40 9.97 -10.39
CA LYS A 19 -5.77 9.96 -11.81
C LYS A 19 -4.98 10.98 -12.63
N LYS A 20 -4.79 12.20 -12.11
CA LYS A 20 -3.98 13.24 -12.78
C LYS A 20 -2.51 12.87 -12.93
N ALA A 21 -1.98 12.05 -12.03
CA ALA A 21 -0.64 11.50 -12.14
C ALA A 21 -0.53 10.36 -13.18
N GLY A 22 -1.62 10.01 -13.88
CA GLY A 22 -1.65 8.94 -14.88
C GLY A 22 -1.69 7.52 -14.30
N ILE A 23 -1.96 7.39 -13.00
CA ILE A 23 -2.03 6.09 -12.31
C ILE A 23 -3.49 5.63 -12.29
N ASP A 24 -3.74 4.38 -12.68
CA ASP A 24 -5.06 3.74 -12.52
C ASP A 24 -5.28 3.38 -11.04
N PRO A 25 -6.24 4.03 -10.33
CA PRO A 25 -6.51 3.73 -8.93
C PRO A 25 -7.18 2.36 -8.72
N TYR A 26 -7.72 1.74 -9.77
CA TYR A 26 -8.46 0.47 -9.69
C TYR A 26 -8.01 -0.51 -10.79
N PRO A 27 -6.73 -0.94 -10.79
CA PRO A 27 -6.19 -1.81 -11.82
C PRO A 27 -6.84 -3.20 -11.77
N ALA A 28 -7.11 -3.77 -12.94
CA ALA A 28 -7.72 -5.09 -13.05
C ALA A 28 -6.78 -6.24 -12.63
N LYS A 29 -5.48 -6.05 -12.77
CA LYS A 29 -4.43 -7.03 -12.42
C LYS A 29 -3.30 -6.34 -11.66
N THR A 30 -2.69 -7.08 -10.74
CA THR A 30 -1.51 -6.65 -9.99
C THR A 30 -0.48 -7.77 -10.02
N ASN A 31 0.81 -7.42 -9.96
CA ASN A 31 1.91 -8.38 -10.06
C ASN A 31 2.26 -8.99 -8.68
N ARG A 32 1.27 -9.41 -7.89
CA ARG A 32 1.51 -10.01 -6.58
C ARG A 32 2.32 -11.31 -6.73
N THR A 33 3.50 -11.38 -6.13
CA THR A 33 4.36 -12.57 -6.19
C THR A 33 4.02 -13.58 -5.09
N ILE A 34 3.76 -13.09 -3.87
CA ILE A 34 3.52 -13.94 -2.70
C ILE A 34 2.45 -13.32 -1.78
N VAL A 35 1.84 -14.14 -0.93
CA VAL A 35 0.85 -13.70 0.06
C VAL A 35 1.58 -13.28 1.34
N CYS A 36 1.08 -12.25 2.03
CA CYS A 36 1.76 -11.67 3.19
C CYS A 36 2.04 -12.68 4.32
N ASN A 37 1.15 -13.65 4.56
CA ASN A 37 1.39 -14.68 5.57
C ASN A 37 2.63 -15.54 5.23
N LYS A 38 2.71 -16.03 3.99
CA LYS A 38 3.86 -16.80 3.50
C LYS A 38 5.15 -15.99 3.54
N ALA A 39 5.09 -14.71 3.18
CA ALA A 39 6.27 -13.84 3.24
C ALA A 39 6.83 -13.70 4.67
N VAL A 40 5.97 -13.79 5.69
CA VAL A 40 6.38 -13.77 7.11
C VAL A 40 6.89 -15.13 7.55
N GLU A 41 6.20 -16.21 7.18
CA GLU A 41 6.57 -17.60 7.52
C GLU A 41 7.91 -18.01 6.91
N GLU A 42 8.15 -17.66 5.64
CA GLU A 42 9.33 -18.06 4.86
C GLU A 42 10.42 -16.97 4.82
N PHE A 43 10.33 -15.96 5.70
CA PHE A 43 11.19 -14.77 5.67
C PHE A 43 12.69 -15.09 5.64
N GLU A 44 13.15 -16.07 6.43
CA GLU A 44 14.56 -16.42 6.51
C GLU A 44 15.13 -16.93 5.17
N GLU A 45 14.34 -17.69 4.42
CA GLU A 45 14.75 -18.25 3.12
C GLU A 45 14.69 -17.18 2.05
N LEU A 46 13.58 -16.44 2.00
CA LEU A 46 13.36 -15.35 1.04
C LEU A 46 14.41 -14.23 1.19
N SER A 47 14.81 -13.92 2.42
CA SER A 47 15.83 -12.92 2.72
C SER A 47 17.22 -13.34 2.21
N LYS A 48 17.56 -14.63 2.26
CA LYS A 48 18.83 -15.16 1.73
C LYS A 48 18.86 -15.19 0.20
N ASP A 49 17.72 -15.47 -0.43
CA ASP A 49 17.56 -15.51 -1.90
C ASP A 49 17.66 -14.10 -2.53
N GLY A 50 17.31 -13.05 -1.78
CA GLY A 50 17.50 -11.65 -2.19
C GLY A 50 16.66 -11.20 -3.39
N LYS A 51 15.64 -11.98 -3.77
CA LYS A 51 14.76 -11.67 -4.89
C LYS A 51 13.77 -10.55 -4.54
N GLU A 52 13.39 -9.79 -5.56
CA GLU A 52 12.34 -8.79 -5.43
C GLU A 52 10.98 -9.45 -5.25
N LEU A 53 10.23 -8.99 -4.25
CA LEU A 53 8.89 -9.49 -3.93
C LEU A 53 7.87 -8.37 -4.00
N VAL A 54 6.69 -8.68 -4.53
CA VAL A 54 5.57 -7.75 -4.62
C VAL A 54 4.44 -8.25 -3.74
N LEU A 55 4.17 -7.51 -2.67
CA LEU A 55 3.08 -7.77 -1.73
C LEU A 55 1.91 -6.82 -1.99
N VAL A 56 0.71 -7.25 -1.60
CA VAL A 56 -0.50 -6.42 -1.65
C VAL A 56 -1.27 -6.54 -0.34
N GLY A 57 -1.87 -5.46 0.11
CA GLY A 57 -2.59 -5.43 1.38
C GLY A 57 -3.41 -4.16 1.55
N ARG A 58 -4.14 -4.08 2.66
CA ARG A 58 -4.91 -2.89 3.02
C ARG A 58 -4.16 -2.11 4.07
N LEU A 59 -3.78 -0.87 3.75
CA LEU A 59 -3.21 0.07 4.73
C LEU A 59 -4.20 0.31 5.88
N ARG A 60 -3.80 -0.08 7.08
CA ARG A 60 -4.49 0.10 8.37
C ARG A 60 -3.86 1.23 9.18
N THR A 61 -2.54 1.29 9.22
CA THR A 61 -1.78 2.29 9.99
C THR A 61 -0.63 2.84 9.15
N ILE A 62 -0.32 4.12 9.36
CA ILE A 62 0.78 4.82 8.71
C ILE A 62 1.50 5.64 9.78
N ARG A 63 2.82 5.55 9.82
CA ARG A 63 3.70 6.34 10.69
C ARG A 63 4.81 6.95 9.86
N GLU A 64 4.88 8.28 9.88
CA GLU A 64 5.83 9.05 9.10
C GLU A 64 6.98 9.54 10.00
N HIS A 65 8.22 9.36 9.55
CA HIS A 65 9.45 9.76 10.23
C HIS A 65 10.36 10.51 9.25
N GLY A 66 10.01 11.74 8.89
CA GLY A 66 10.83 12.60 8.02
C GLY A 66 11.15 11.95 6.67
N ARG A 67 12.33 11.33 6.56
CA ARG A 67 12.80 10.62 5.35
C ARG A 67 12.44 9.13 5.29
N SER A 68 11.72 8.60 6.28
CA SER A 68 11.25 7.22 6.33
C SER A 68 9.78 7.16 6.67
N THR A 69 9.06 6.16 6.16
CA THR A 69 7.63 5.94 6.47
C THR A 69 7.39 4.44 6.63
N PHE A 70 6.63 4.08 7.66
CA PHE A 70 6.21 2.72 7.93
C PHE A 70 4.69 2.63 7.78
N ALA A 71 4.22 1.55 7.17
CA ALA A 71 2.79 1.31 7.03
C ALA A 71 2.49 -0.19 7.11
N ASN A 72 1.32 -0.51 7.65
CA ASN A 72 0.75 -1.86 7.70
C ASN A 72 -0.71 -1.77 7.23
#